data_AF-A0A9D7CZN5-F1
#
_entry.id   AF-A0A9D7CZN5-F1
#
_cell.length_a   1.000
_cell.length_b   1.000
_cell.length_c   1.000
_cell.angle_alpha   90.00
_cell.angle_beta   90.00
_cell.angle_gamma   90.00
#
_symmetry.space_group_name_H-M   'P 1'
#
loop_
_entity.id
_entity.type
_entity.pdbx_description
1 polymer ?
#
loop_
_entity_poly.entity_id
_entity_poly.type
_entity_poly.pdbx_seq_one_letter_code
_entity_poly.pdbx_strand_id
1 'polypeptide(L)'
;MAANFARLPTPTIISLGKAGAVAQLTRACRAAMLDFVNGAPFWDKRALATWLVGKYAPLVKNVAQPPMPRRAVLVLEPRLVEILGDARHTLLACLRLARRNHAASAGAWRMIRLGALSPCEDEEARGWMPVSLPRMRLRDRLLSLWAVDYFADDSEYESSLAICARCQRVEFDALSVARSTCRAHSSAFSERPPRESITRMRTRGDR
;
A
#
# COMPACT_ATOMS: atom_id res chain seq x y z
N MET A 1 -4.77 42.40 11.02
CA MET A 1 -3.71 41.44 11.40
C MET A 1 -3.22 40.74 10.14
N ALA A 2 -2.11 41.20 9.56
CA ALA A 2 -1.51 40.56 8.40
C ALA A 2 -0.67 39.37 8.87
N ALA A 3 -1.07 38.14 8.52
CA ALA A 3 -0.28 36.95 8.80
C ALA A 3 1.05 37.07 8.04
N ASN A 4 2.14 37.05 8.79
CA ASN A 4 3.49 37.07 8.26
C ASN A 4 3.75 35.69 7.62
N PHE A 5 3.41 35.55 6.34
CA PHE A 5 3.75 34.38 5.54
C PHE A 5 5.26 34.39 5.29
N ALA A 6 6.02 33.93 6.28
CA ALA A 6 7.42 33.61 6.10
C ALA A 6 7.54 32.76 4.82
N ARG A 7 8.36 33.22 3.87
CA ARG A 7 8.60 32.52 2.60
C ARG A 7 9.01 31.09 2.95
N LEU A 8 8.12 30.13 2.66
CA LEU A 8 8.47 28.73 2.76
C LEU A 8 9.65 28.51 1.81
N PRO A 9 10.72 27.83 2.24
CA PRO A 9 11.84 27.52 1.37
C PRO A 9 11.30 26.81 0.13
N THR A 10 11.73 27.26 -1.06
CA THR A 10 11.32 26.66 -2.34
C THR A 10 11.58 25.16 -2.27
N PRO A 11 10.56 24.32 -2.51
CA PRO A 11 10.73 22.88 -2.40
C PRO A 11 11.82 22.44 -3.39
N THR A 12 12.88 21.83 -2.87
CA THR A 12 13.96 21.28 -3.71
C THR A 12 13.40 20.10 -4.49
N ILE A 13 13.26 20.26 -5.81
CA ILE A 13 12.88 19.18 -6.72
C ILE A 13 14.07 18.23 -6.85
N ILE A 14 13.81 16.93 -6.71
CA ILE A 14 14.85 15.90 -6.77
C ILE A 14 14.87 15.31 -8.17
N SER A 15 15.99 15.45 -8.87
CA SER A 15 16.19 14.79 -10.16
C SER A 15 16.59 13.32 -9.96
N LEU A 16 15.86 12.40 -10.59
CA LEU A 16 16.13 10.95 -10.56
C LEU A 16 17.02 10.48 -11.72
N GLY A 17 17.41 11.38 -12.62
CA GLY A 17 18.32 11.12 -13.73
C GLY A 17 17.63 10.57 -14.97
N LYS A 18 17.32 9.26 -15.00
CA LYS A 18 16.90 8.57 -16.23
C LYS A 18 15.39 8.65 -16.47
N ALA A 19 14.98 8.80 -17.73
CA ALA A 19 13.62 8.54 -18.21
C ALA A 19 12.98 7.28 -17.57
N GLY A 20 11.73 7.40 -17.12
CA GLY A 20 10.95 6.33 -16.50
C GLY A 20 11.29 6.01 -15.03
N ALA A 21 12.25 6.71 -14.41
CA ALA A 21 12.62 6.51 -13.01
C ALA A 21 11.47 6.85 -12.03
N VAL A 22 10.66 7.88 -12.31
CA VAL A 22 9.47 8.23 -11.52
C VAL A 22 8.46 7.09 -11.58
N ALA A 23 8.16 6.57 -12.78
CA ALA A 23 7.22 5.45 -12.94
C ALA A 23 7.74 4.16 -12.25
N GLN A 24 9.05 3.90 -12.32
CA GLN A 24 9.68 2.79 -11.59
C GLN A 24 9.56 2.95 -10.08
N LEU A 25 9.80 4.15 -9.56
CA LEU A 25 9.66 4.48 -8.13
C LEU A 25 8.22 4.25 -7.65
N THR A 26 7.23 4.74 -8.39
CA THR A 26 5.80 4.53 -8.11
C THR A 26 5.46 3.05 -7.99
N ARG A 27 5.81 2.25 -9.00
CA ARG A 27 5.57 0.79 -8.98
C ARG A 27 6.28 0.10 -7.82
N ALA A 28 7.51 0.53 -7.50
CA ALA A 28 8.26 -0.01 -6.38
C ALA A 28 7.62 0.35 -5.03
N CYS A 29 7.08 1.56 -4.89
CA CYS A 29 6.32 1.98 -3.70
C CYS A 29 5.07 1.12 -3.52
N ARG A 30 4.29 0.90 -4.60
CA ARG A 30 3.14 -0.02 -4.57
C ARG A 30 3.55 -1.43 -4.15
N ALA A 31 4.59 -1.98 -4.77
CA ALA A 31 5.08 -3.32 -4.46
C ALA A 31 5.52 -3.45 -3.00
N ALA A 32 6.27 -2.48 -2.48
CA ALA A 32 6.71 -2.48 -1.08
C ALA A 32 5.55 -2.35 -0.10
N MET A 33 4.55 -1.50 -0.41
CA MET A 33 3.32 -1.36 0.36
C MET A 33 2.50 -2.67 0.38
N LEU A 34 2.31 -3.31 -0.78
CA LEU A 34 1.58 -4.57 -0.90
C LEU A 34 2.27 -5.72 -0.17
N ASP A 35 3.60 -5.76 -0.21
CA ASP A 35 4.38 -6.73 0.55
C ASP A 35 4.15 -6.57 2.05
N PHE A 36 4.17 -5.33 2.55
CA PHE A 36 3.89 -5.05 3.96
C PHE A 36 2.47 -5.46 4.34
N VAL A 37 1.45 -4.93 3.66
CA VAL A 37 0.05 -5.12 4.10
C VAL A 37 -0.37 -6.59 4.09
N ASN A 38 0.18 -7.37 3.17
CA ASN A 38 -0.09 -8.80 3.04
C ASN A 38 0.80 -9.67 3.94
N GLY A 39 2.04 -9.23 4.24
CA GLY A 39 3.01 -9.98 5.04
C GLY A 39 2.94 -9.70 6.54
N ALA A 40 2.62 -8.47 6.95
CA ALA A 40 2.67 -8.01 8.33
C ALA A 40 1.97 -8.90 9.38
N PRO A 41 0.85 -9.58 9.10
CA PRO A 41 0.25 -10.53 10.06
C PRO A 41 1.15 -11.71 10.45
N PHE A 42 2.19 -11.99 9.65
CA PHE A 42 3.09 -13.14 9.81
C PHE A 42 4.54 -12.73 10.07
N TRP A 43 4.79 -11.42 10.21
CA TRP A 43 6.14 -10.91 10.35
C TRP A 43 6.61 -10.92 11.79
N ASP A 44 7.82 -11.44 11.99
CA ASP A 44 8.61 -11.23 13.18
C ASP A 44 9.49 -9.97 13.02
N LYS A 45 10.33 -9.71 14.04
CA LYS A 45 11.29 -8.61 14.03
C LYS A 45 12.26 -8.68 12.84
N ARG A 46 12.67 -9.89 12.44
CA ARG A 46 13.63 -10.11 11.35
C ARG A 46 13.01 -9.78 10.00
N ALA A 47 11.77 -10.21 9.75
CA ALA A 47 11.01 -9.89 8.55
C ALA A 47 10.81 -8.39 8.40
N LEU A 48 10.42 -7.69 9.48
CA LEU A 48 10.30 -6.23 9.47
C LEU A 48 11.63 -5.55 9.17
N ALA A 49 12.73 -5.97 9.81
CA ALA A 49 14.05 -5.42 9.57
C ALA A 49 14.50 -5.62 8.11
N THR A 50 14.25 -6.82 7.57
CA THR A 50 14.56 -7.18 6.19
C THR A 50 13.77 -6.31 5.22
N TRP A 51 12.48 -6.08 5.48
CA TRP A 51 11.66 -5.20 4.67
C TRP A 51 12.13 -3.74 4.73
N LEU A 52 12.44 -3.24 5.94
CA LEU A 52 12.89 -1.86 6.16
C LEU A 52 14.19 -1.54 5.43
N VAL A 53 15.16 -2.46 5.46
CA VAL A 53 16.47 -2.27 4.81
C VAL A 53 16.43 -2.61 3.32
N GLY A 54 15.68 -3.64 2.95
CA GLY A 54 15.65 -4.16 1.57
C GLY A 54 14.66 -3.45 0.67
N LYS A 55 13.37 -3.44 1.02
CA LYS A 55 12.31 -2.94 0.14
C LYS A 55 12.01 -1.46 0.36
N TYR A 56 12.12 -0.97 1.59
CA TYR A 56 11.77 0.40 1.93
C TYR A 56 12.93 1.38 1.74
N ALA A 57 14.11 1.10 2.31
CA ALA A 57 15.23 2.05 2.32
C ALA A 57 15.68 2.55 0.93
N PRO A 58 15.70 1.74 -0.14
CA PRO A 58 16.07 2.23 -1.47
C PRO A 58 15.07 3.21 -2.09
N LEU A 59 13.83 3.25 -1.59
CA LEU A 59 12.76 4.08 -2.16
C LEU A 59 12.72 5.48 -1.56
N VAL A 60 13.39 5.72 -0.43
CA VAL A 60 13.20 6.93 0.37
C VAL A 60 14.42 7.85 0.32
N LYS A 61 14.17 9.17 0.22
CA LYS A 61 15.22 10.16 0.44
C LYS A 61 15.47 10.29 1.93
N ASN A 62 16.71 10.09 2.35
CA ASN A 62 17.13 10.38 3.71
C ASN A 62 17.37 11.89 3.84
N VAL A 63 16.60 12.54 4.72
CA VAL A 63 16.95 13.91 5.15
C VAL A 63 18.18 13.77 6.03
N ALA A 64 19.28 14.42 5.63
CA ALA A 64 20.51 14.41 6.41
C ALA A 64 20.19 14.78 7.87
N GLN A 65 20.53 13.87 8.78
CA GLN A 65 20.44 14.13 10.20
C GLN A 65 21.84 14.24 10.77
N PRO A 66 22.08 15.17 11.71
CA PRO A 66 23.22 15.03 12.61
C PRO A 66 23.11 13.67 13.32
N PRO A 67 24.24 12.97 13.53
CA PRO A 67 24.24 11.66 14.17
C PRO A 67 23.65 11.79 15.57
N MET A 68 22.37 11.43 15.74
CA MET A 68 21.78 11.32 17.06
C MET A 68 22.26 10.01 17.69
N PRO A 69 22.58 10.00 19.00
CA PRO A 69 22.88 8.77 19.71
C PRO A 69 21.66 7.84 19.60
N ARG A 70 21.85 6.72 18.88
CA ARG A 70 20.83 5.70 18.72
C ARG A 70 20.70 4.97 20.06
N ARG A 71 19.74 5.37 20.90
CA ARG A 71 19.30 4.49 21.99
C ARG A 71 18.58 3.30 21.34
N ALA A 72 19.21 2.13 21.40
CA ALA A 72 18.57 0.89 21.02
C ALA A 72 17.41 0.65 21.99
N VAL A 73 16.19 0.99 21.56
CA VAL A 73 14.99 0.62 22.30
C VAL A 73 14.73 -0.85 22.00
N LEU A 74 14.80 -1.69 23.03
CA LEU A 74 14.35 -3.07 22.94
C LEU A 74 12.84 -3.05 22.67
N VAL A 75 12.46 -3.42 21.45
CA VAL A 75 11.06 -3.67 21.11
C VAL A 75 10.77 -5.12 21.49
N LEU A 76 9.89 -5.30 22.47
CA LEU A 76 9.36 -6.60 22.88
C LEU A 76 8.39 -7.14 21.82
N GLU A 77 8.31 -8.46 21.69
CA GLU A 77 7.49 -9.11 20.65
C GLU A 77 6.00 -8.71 20.71
N PRO A 78 5.33 -8.63 21.88
CA PRO A 78 3.92 -8.18 21.92
C PRO A 78 3.76 -6.76 21.39
N ARG A 79 4.72 -5.88 21.69
CA ARG A 79 4.71 -4.51 21.22
C ARG A 79 4.94 -4.42 19.71
N LEU A 80 5.73 -5.33 19.14
CA LEU A 80 5.92 -5.42 17.70
C LEU A 80 4.60 -5.76 16.99
N VAL A 81 3.87 -6.77 17.49
CA VAL A 81 2.56 -7.17 16.94
C VAL A 81 1.58 -5.99 16.94
N GLU A 82 1.53 -5.22 18.02
CA GLU A 82 0.71 -4.01 18.09
C GLU A 82 1.11 -2.96 17.05
N ILE A 83 2.41 -2.71 16.88
CA ILE A 83 2.94 -1.73 15.92
C ILE A 83 2.63 -2.15 14.48
N LEU A 84 2.82 -3.43 14.15
CA LEU A 84 2.51 -3.99 12.83
C LEU A 84 1.00 -3.95 12.57
N GLY A 85 0.19 -4.31 13.57
CA GLY A 85 -1.26 -4.28 13.54
C GLY A 85 -1.82 -2.87 13.29
N ASP A 86 -1.37 -1.88 14.06
CA ASP A 86 -1.78 -0.46 13.93
C ASP A 86 -1.43 0.08 12.54
N ALA A 87 -0.19 -0.16 12.10
CA ALA A 87 0.30 0.30 10.80
C ALA A 87 -0.50 -0.32 9.65
N ARG A 88 -0.74 -1.64 9.71
CA ARG A 88 -1.55 -2.37 8.72
C ARG A 88 -3.01 -1.92 8.72
N HIS A 89 -3.62 -1.78 9.89
CA HIS A 89 -5.01 -1.35 10.02
C HIS A 89 -5.21 0.05 9.44
N THR A 90 -4.31 0.99 9.77
CA THR A 90 -4.32 2.36 9.24
C THR A 90 -4.22 2.36 7.71
N LEU A 91 -3.28 1.58 7.16
CA LEU A 91 -3.13 1.48 5.70
C LEU A 91 -4.37 0.88 5.03
N LEU A 92 -4.94 -0.20 5.57
CA LEU A 92 -6.18 -0.80 5.05
C LEU A 92 -7.36 0.18 5.09
N ALA A 93 -7.45 1.04 6.11
CA ALA A 93 -8.46 2.08 6.16
C ALA A 93 -8.28 3.09 5.01
N CYS A 94 -7.05 3.55 4.76
CA CYS A 94 -6.74 4.43 3.63
C CYS A 94 -7.05 3.78 2.27
N LEU A 95 -6.67 2.51 2.08
CA LEU A 95 -6.95 1.75 0.86
C LEU A 95 -8.46 1.59 0.61
N ARG A 96 -9.25 1.31 1.66
CA ARG A 96 -10.71 1.23 1.56
C ARG A 96 -11.35 2.57 1.21
N LEU A 97 -10.81 3.67 1.73
CA LEU A 97 -11.26 5.01 1.36
C LEU A 97 -10.93 5.30 -0.10
N ALA A 98 -9.69 5.04 -0.53
CA ALA A 98 -9.23 5.26 -1.90
C ALA A 98 -10.06 4.49 -2.93
N ARG A 99 -10.51 3.28 -2.59
CA ARG A 99 -11.42 2.50 -3.44
C ARG A 99 -12.82 3.12 -3.60
N ARG A 100 -13.30 3.86 -2.60
CA ARG A 100 -14.69 4.34 -2.54
C ARG A 100 -14.87 5.76 -3.05
N ASN A 101 -13.87 6.61 -2.87
CA ASN A 101 -13.97 8.03 -3.21
C ASN A 101 -12.59 8.72 -3.28
N HIS A 102 -12.59 9.89 -3.92
CA HIS A 102 -11.46 10.83 -3.88
C HIS A 102 -11.17 11.42 -2.49
N ALA A 103 -11.91 11.05 -1.42
CA ALA A 103 -11.62 11.55 -0.07
C ALA A 103 -10.29 11.03 0.48
N ALA A 104 -9.76 9.96 -0.12
CA ALA A 104 -8.40 9.51 0.11
C ALA A 104 -7.34 10.58 -0.21
N SER A 105 -7.59 11.48 -1.17
CA SER A 105 -6.68 12.58 -1.49
C SER A 105 -6.29 13.40 -0.26
N ALA A 106 -7.19 13.64 0.69
CA ALA A 106 -6.90 14.35 1.93
C ALA A 106 -5.80 13.67 2.77
N GLY A 107 -5.78 12.33 2.77
CA GLY A 107 -4.75 11.51 3.39
C GLY A 107 -3.41 11.61 2.67
N ALA A 108 -3.41 11.58 1.33
CA ALA A 108 -2.20 11.75 0.53
C ALA A 108 -1.61 13.16 0.68
N TRP A 109 -2.45 14.20 0.61
CA TRP A 109 -2.06 15.61 0.84
C TRP A 109 -1.54 15.85 2.25
N ARG A 110 -2.03 15.11 3.25
CA ARG A 110 -1.47 15.16 4.61
C ARG A 110 0.01 14.76 4.62
N MET A 111 0.43 13.79 3.79
CA MET A 111 1.84 13.38 3.74
C MET A 111 2.74 14.50 3.22
N ILE A 112 2.27 15.29 2.24
CA ILE A 112 2.97 16.49 1.77
C ILE A 112 3.08 17.52 2.91
N ARG A 113 1.98 17.81 3.63
CA ARG A 113 2.00 18.76 4.76
C ARG A 113 2.92 18.34 5.90
N LEU A 114 3.12 17.03 6.10
CA LEU A 114 4.05 16.51 7.11
C LEU A 114 5.51 16.53 6.64
N GLY A 115 5.79 16.90 5.39
CA GLY A 115 7.12 16.80 4.78
C GLY A 115 7.56 15.36 4.51
N ALA A 116 6.62 14.41 4.51
CA ALA A 116 6.89 12.99 4.27
C ALA A 116 7.05 12.67 2.78
N LEU A 117 6.74 13.62 1.89
CA LEU A 117 6.97 13.53 0.45
C LEU A 117 7.79 14.73 -0.02
N SER A 118 8.61 14.52 -1.04
CA SER A 118 9.34 15.58 -1.76
C SER A 118 9.02 15.48 -3.24
N PRO A 119 8.85 16.61 -3.96
CA PRO A 119 8.71 16.56 -5.40
C PRO A 119 9.98 15.97 -6.03
N CYS A 120 9.79 15.13 -7.03
CA CYS A 120 10.87 14.60 -7.86
C CYS A 120 10.51 14.70 -9.34
N GLU A 121 11.52 14.62 -10.19
CA GLU A 121 11.34 14.57 -11.64
C GLU A 121 12.41 13.69 -12.27
N ASP A 122 12.08 13.12 -13.41
CA ASP A 122 13.03 12.56 -14.36
C ASP A 122 12.92 13.30 -15.71
N GLU A 123 13.50 12.74 -16.77
CA GLU A 123 13.47 13.35 -18.11
C GLU A 123 12.06 13.40 -18.74
N GLU A 124 11.11 12.60 -18.26
CA GLU A 124 9.79 12.42 -18.87
C GLU A 124 8.64 12.91 -17.99
N ALA A 125 8.78 12.82 -16.67
CA ALA A 125 7.69 12.96 -15.73
C ALA A 125 8.09 13.67 -14.44
N ARG A 126 7.10 14.29 -13.82
CA ARG A 126 7.16 14.80 -12.44
C ARG A 126 6.36 13.89 -11.53
N GLY A 127 6.80 13.77 -10.29
CA GLY A 127 6.11 12.97 -9.30
C GLY A 127 6.51 13.33 -7.88
N TRP A 128 6.29 12.36 -7.00
CA TRP A 128 6.62 12.46 -5.58
C TRP A 128 7.52 11.29 -5.20
N MET A 129 8.41 11.53 -4.25
CA MET A 129 9.17 10.47 -3.60
C MET A 129 9.01 10.53 -2.09
N PRO A 130 9.03 9.37 -1.41
CA PRO A 130 8.90 9.33 0.03
C PRO A 130 10.19 9.86 0.69
N VAL A 131 10.00 10.52 1.83
CA VAL A 131 11.07 11.13 2.62
C VAL A 131 11.14 10.43 3.97
N SER A 132 12.33 9.93 4.31
CA SER A 132 12.60 9.31 5.61
C SER A 132 12.83 10.41 6.65
N LEU A 133 11.79 10.69 7.42
CA LEU A 133 11.85 11.70 8.48
C LEU A 133 12.39 11.14 9.81
N PRO A 134 13.02 12.00 10.62
CA PRO A 134 13.42 11.66 11.98
C PRO A 134 12.23 11.12 12.79
N ARG A 135 12.40 9.97 13.45
CA ARG A 135 11.36 9.36 14.32
C ARG A 135 10.03 9.09 13.61
N MET A 136 10.04 9.00 12.27
CA MET A 136 8.85 8.67 11.49
C MET A 136 8.31 7.29 11.88
N ARG A 137 7.04 7.25 12.29
CA ARG A 137 6.38 6.01 12.72
C ARG A 137 6.22 5.08 11.53
N LEU A 138 6.15 3.77 11.80
CA LEU A 138 5.98 2.76 10.75
C LEU A 138 4.73 3.03 9.88
N ARG A 139 3.61 3.41 10.50
CA ARG A 139 2.40 3.79 9.77
C ARG A 139 2.63 4.95 8.80
N ASP A 140 3.38 5.98 9.20
CA ASP A 140 3.59 7.16 8.36
C ASP A 140 4.51 6.80 7.18
N ARG A 141 5.49 5.91 7.40
CA ARG A 141 6.33 5.36 6.32
C ARG A 141 5.49 4.65 5.26
N LEU A 142 4.54 3.82 5.67
CA LEU A 142 3.63 3.13 4.75
C LEU A 142 2.70 4.09 4.03
N LEU A 143 2.15 5.08 4.74
CA LEU A 143 1.31 6.10 4.13
C LEU A 143 2.08 6.96 3.12
N SER A 144 3.39 7.19 3.31
CA SER A 144 4.21 7.84 2.28
C SER A 144 4.38 6.99 1.01
N LEU A 145 4.56 5.67 1.13
CA LEU A 145 4.61 4.79 -0.05
C LEU A 145 3.27 4.80 -0.79
N TRP A 146 2.18 4.66 -0.04
CA TRP A 146 0.82 4.71 -0.58
C TRP A 146 0.53 6.05 -1.27
N ALA A 147 0.90 7.18 -0.66
CA ALA A 147 0.61 8.49 -1.23
C ALA A 147 1.37 8.73 -2.54
N VAL A 148 2.62 8.26 -2.65
CA VAL A 148 3.40 8.32 -3.90
C VAL A 148 2.69 7.56 -5.02
N ASP A 149 2.25 6.34 -4.71
CA ASP A 149 1.53 5.51 -5.67
C ASP A 149 0.16 6.10 -6.06
N TYR A 150 -0.59 6.57 -5.07
CA TYR A 150 -1.91 7.19 -5.26
C TYR A 150 -1.84 8.47 -6.09
N PHE A 151 -0.81 9.31 -5.94
CA PHE A 151 -0.67 10.52 -6.75
C PHE A 151 -0.29 10.24 -8.21
N ALA A 152 0.27 9.07 -8.51
CA ALA A 152 0.64 8.71 -9.87
C ALA A 152 -0.55 8.18 -10.67
N ASP A 153 -1.42 7.39 -10.03
CA ASP A 153 -2.63 6.84 -10.65
C ASP A 153 -3.69 6.53 -9.58
N ASP A 154 -4.58 7.50 -9.31
CA ASP A 154 -5.68 7.30 -8.37
C ASP A 154 -6.81 6.45 -8.98
N SER A 155 -6.98 6.48 -10.29
CA SER A 155 -7.99 5.70 -11.01
C SER A 155 -7.80 4.18 -10.86
N GLU A 156 -6.56 3.72 -10.70
CA GLU A 156 -6.25 2.31 -10.47
C GLU A 156 -6.77 1.81 -9.10
N TYR A 157 -6.85 2.71 -8.10
CA TYR A 157 -7.42 2.40 -6.79
C TYR A 157 -8.94 2.19 -6.84
N GLU A 158 -9.63 2.82 -7.78
CA GLU A 158 -11.07 2.66 -7.95
C GLU A 158 -11.39 1.41 -8.78
N SER A 159 -10.63 1.20 -9.85
CA SER A 159 -10.91 0.18 -10.87
C SER A 159 -10.32 -1.20 -10.56
N SER A 160 -9.15 -1.25 -9.90
CA SER A 160 -8.36 -2.48 -9.82
C SER A 160 -8.03 -2.92 -8.39
N LEU A 161 -8.14 -2.04 -7.39
CA LEU A 161 -7.85 -2.39 -6.00
C LEU A 161 -8.91 -3.34 -5.42
N ALA A 162 -8.51 -4.59 -5.18
CA ALA A 162 -9.29 -5.59 -4.48
C ALA A 162 -8.77 -5.79 -3.05
N ILE A 163 -9.68 -5.81 -2.08
CA ILE A 163 -9.40 -6.20 -0.70
C ILE A 163 -10.31 -7.38 -0.36
N CYS A 164 -9.73 -8.55 -0.14
CA CYS A 164 -10.50 -9.76 0.12
C CYS A 164 -11.28 -9.63 1.44
N ALA A 165 -12.59 -9.88 1.40
CA ALA A 165 -13.44 -9.82 2.60
C ALA A 165 -13.04 -10.86 3.68
N ARG A 166 -12.43 -11.98 3.28
CA ARG A 166 -12.08 -13.10 4.18
C ARG A 166 -10.74 -12.94 4.89
N CYS A 167 -9.66 -12.66 4.16
CA CYS A 167 -8.31 -12.55 4.74
C CYS A 167 -7.72 -11.15 4.68
N GLN A 168 -8.45 -10.16 4.15
CA GLN A 168 -7.97 -8.79 3.95
C GLN A 168 -6.68 -8.70 3.11
N ARG A 169 -6.40 -9.72 2.28
CA ARG A 169 -5.35 -9.64 1.27
C ARG A 169 -5.68 -8.52 0.29
N VAL A 170 -4.68 -7.71 -0.03
CA VAL A 170 -4.76 -6.58 -0.97
C VAL A 170 -4.05 -6.96 -2.25
N GLU A 171 -4.69 -6.72 -3.39
CA GLU A 171 -4.13 -6.90 -4.72
C GLU A 171 -4.73 -5.89 -5.70
N PHE A 172 -3.99 -5.56 -6.75
CA PHE A 172 -4.49 -4.79 -7.89
C PHE A 172 -4.81 -5.78 -9.01
N ASP A 173 -6.07 -6.18 -9.09
CA ASP A 173 -6.60 -7.17 -10.05
C ASP A 173 -8.11 -6.92 -10.26
N ALA A 174 -8.47 -6.40 -11.43
CA ALA A 174 -9.86 -6.08 -11.78
C ALA A 174 -10.80 -7.30 -11.65
N LEU A 175 -10.33 -8.52 -11.91
CA LEU A 175 -11.13 -9.74 -11.74
C LEU A 175 -11.41 -10.04 -10.26
N SER A 176 -10.49 -9.69 -9.37
CA SER A 176 -10.68 -9.84 -7.93
C SER A 176 -11.58 -8.75 -7.35
N VAL A 177 -11.67 -7.57 -7.99
CA VAL A 177 -12.65 -6.53 -7.63
C VAL A 177 -14.07 -7.07 -7.81
N ALA A 178 -14.37 -7.66 -8.98
CA ALA A 178 -15.69 -8.21 -9.29
C ALA A 178 -16.11 -9.34 -8.32
N ARG A 179 -15.16 -10.18 -7.89
CA ARG A 179 -15.42 -11.31 -6.99
C ARG A 179 -15.46 -10.95 -5.51
N SER A 180 -14.88 -9.81 -5.11
CA SER A 180 -14.65 -9.43 -3.71
C SER A 180 -13.85 -10.46 -2.87
N THR A 181 -13.22 -11.43 -3.54
CA THR A 181 -12.38 -12.48 -2.96
C THR A 181 -11.04 -12.51 -3.69
N CYS A 182 -9.96 -12.82 -2.97
CA CYS A 182 -8.65 -12.98 -3.59
C CYS A 182 -8.54 -14.33 -4.32
N ARG A 183 -7.52 -14.48 -5.17
CA ARG A 183 -7.26 -15.72 -5.93
C ARG A 183 -7.24 -17.00 -5.09
N ALA A 184 -6.70 -16.94 -3.87
CA ALA A 184 -6.66 -18.09 -2.95
C ALA A 184 -8.05 -18.51 -2.44
N HIS A 185 -9.03 -17.59 -2.46
CA HIS A 185 -10.41 -17.83 -2.05
C HIS A 185 -11.40 -17.87 -3.21
N SER A 186 -10.94 -17.70 -4.45
CA SER A 186 -11.79 -17.78 -5.65
C SER A 186 -12.01 -19.21 -6.15
N SER A 187 -11.50 -20.22 -5.44
CA SER A 187 -11.61 -21.65 -5.79
C SER A 187 -13.03 -22.21 -5.78
N ALA A 188 -14.05 -21.42 -5.41
CA ALA A 188 -15.45 -21.82 -5.48
C ALA A 188 -16.04 -21.90 -6.91
N PHE A 189 -15.21 -21.76 -7.97
CA PHE A 189 -15.63 -21.92 -9.37
C PHE A 189 -15.27 -23.28 -10.00
N SER A 190 -14.76 -24.23 -9.22
CA SER A 190 -14.61 -25.64 -9.60
C SER A 190 -15.30 -26.44 -8.50
N GLU A 191 -16.49 -27.02 -8.63
CA GLU A 191 -17.11 -27.70 -9.75
C GLU A 191 -18.61 -27.34 -9.78
N ARG A 192 -19.17 -27.06 -10.97
CA ARG A 192 -20.58 -27.39 -11.17
C ARG A 192 -20.65 -28.92 -10.99
N PRO A 193 -21.39 -29.47 -10.03
CA PRO A 193 -21.63 -30.91 -10.03
C PRO A 193 -22.17 -31.27 -11.43
N PRO A 194 -21.68 -32.36 -12.06
CA PRO A 194 -22.25 -32.81 -13.32
C PRO A 194 -23.76 -32.88 -13.11
N ARG A 195 -24.53 -32.25 -14.01
CA ARG A 195 -25.98 -32.42 -14.02
C ARG A 195 -26.20 -33.92 -14.17
N GLU A 196 -26.49 -34.61 -13.08
CA GLU A 196 -27.04 -35.95 -13.13
C GLU A 196 -28.28 -35.84 -13.98
N SER A 197 -28.15 -36.36 -15.19
CA SER A 197 -29.26 -36.61 -16.10
C SER A 197 -30.25 -37.46 -15.31
N ILE A 198 -31.30 -36.84 -14.78
CA ILE A 198 -32.47 -37.54 -14.25
C ILE A 198 -33.11 -38.23 -15.46
N THR A 199 -32.57 -39.38 -15.82
CA THR A 199 -33.18 -40.34 -16.71
C THR A 199 -34.37 -40.89 -15.94
N ARG A 200 -35.54 -40.26 -16.12
CA ARG A 200 -36.82 -40.77 -15.63
C ARG A 200 -37.05 -42.16 -16.22
N MET A 201 -36.71 -43.18 -15.45
CA MET A 201 -37.09 -44.55 -15.71
C MET A 201 -38.61 -44.64 -15.48
N ARG A 202 -39.39 -44.54 -16.59
CA ARG A 202 -40.82 -44.84 -16.59
C ARG A 202 -40.99 -46.33 -16.35
N THR A 203 -41.31 -46.72 -15.12
CA THR A 203 -41.96 -48.00 -14.84
C THR A 203 -43.38 -47.94 -15.42
N ARG A 204 -43.60 -48.61 -16.54
CA ARG A 204 -44.93 -48.86 -17.10
C ARG A 204 -45.44 -50.14 -16.44
N GLY A 205 -46.38 -49.97 -15.52
CA GLY A 205 -47.06 -51.07 -14.84
C GLY A 205 -48.05 -51.79 -15.75
N ASP A 206 -48.19 -53.06 -15.42
CA ASP A 206 -49.25 -54.03 -15.70
C ASP A 206 -50.62 -53.46 -16.12
N ARG A 207 -51.16 -54.03 -17.21
CA ARG A 207 -52.47 -54.69 -17.28
C ARG A 207 -52.59 -55.48 -18.57
#